data_AF-X0X174-F1
#
_entry.id   AF-X0X174-F1
#
_cell.length_a   1.000
_cell.length_b   1.000
_cell.length_c   1.000
_cell.angle_alpha   90.00
_cell.angle_beta   90.00
_cell.angle_gamma   90.00
#
_symmetry.space_group_name_H-M   'P 1'
#
loop_
_entity.id
_entity.type
_entity.pdbx_description
1 polymer ?
#
loop_
_entity_poly.entity_id
_entity_poly.type
_entity_poly.pdbx_seq_one_letter_code
_entity_poly.pdbx_strand_id
1 'polypeptide(L)'
;TLQEVGTFLVDLHGQHNHQSLLDPSKHIDLMDNLGGDKIIKYRKELFDNYRRWREKNKKLFQLLKDKEENLKKIDFLKFQLEEIDKTSLVKGEDKDLEEEEMVLKNAEKIIETMEKANFILYEGGLEQSSVRDSLNEISTDLGEIAPLDRRIEKIRENLKEVGYQFEDIVNEIVKYKDEIDLDSQKLKEVEGRLNLINGLKSKYGNTIEEILEYRQKIYQELEVIDCSKDKLEKLKEEVNFLEDIISTISHNLNINR
;
A
#
# COMPACT_ATOMS: atom_id res chain seq x y z
N THR A 1 -4.77 15.64 -55.17
CA THR A 1 -3.64 16.15 -56.00
C THR A 1 -4.14 16.56 -57.38
N LEU A 2 -3.39 17.36 -58.15
CA LEU A 2 -3.74 17.73 -59.54
C LEU A 2 -4.11 16.51 -60.42
N GLN A 3 -3.59 15.33 -60.03
CA GLN A 3 -3.81 14.02 -60.63
C GLN A 3 -5.26 13.50 -60.47
N GLU A 4 -5.92 13.76 -59.34
CA GLU A 4 -7.32 13.35 -59.09
C GLU A 4 -8.33 14.21 -59.88
N VAL A 5 -8.02 15.50 -60.05
CA VAL A 5 -8.84 16.42 -60.88
C VAL A 5 -8.64 16.14 -62.37
N GLY A 6 -7.42 15.77 -62.78
CA GLY A 6 -7.12 15.34 -64.15
C GLY A 6 -7.85 14.06 -64.57
N THR A 7 -8.14 13.15 -63.64
CA THR A 7 -8.88 11.91 -63.96
C THR A 7 -10.35 12.18 -64.29
N PHE A 8 -10.98 13.14 -63.60
CA PHE A 8 -12.37 13.56 -63.90
C PHE A 8 -12.51 14.36 -65.19
N LEU A 9 -11.48 15.15 -65.56
CA LEU A 9 -11.50 15.99 -66.77
C LEU A 9 -11.18 15.22 -68.07
N VAL A 10 -10.40 14.13 -67.98
CA VAL A 10 -10.13 13.24 -69.12
C VAL A 10 -11.33 12.33 -69.44
N ASP A 11 -12.22 12.10 -68.47
CA ASP A 11 -13.43 11.26 -68.61
C ASP A 11 -14.51 11.88 -69.53
N LEU A 12 -14.43 13.19 -69.80
CA LEU A 12 -15.44 13.89 -70.60
C LEU A 12 -15.22 13.77 -72.12
N HIS A 13 -14.01 13.45 -72.61
CA HIS A 13 -13.72 13.39 -74.05
C HIS A 13 -12.72 12.28 -74.43
N GLY A 14 -13.22 11.09 -74.75
CA GLY A 14 -12.42 10.07 -75.43
C GLY A 14 -13.17 8.77 -75.71
N GLN A 15 -12.82 8.08 -76.81
CA GLN A 15 -13.24 6.72 -77.19
C GLN A 15 -12.74 5.62 -76.20
N HIS A 16 -12.53 5.95 -74.93
CA HIS A 16 -11.98 5.12 -73.87
C HIS A 16 -12.93 4.93 -72.67
N ASN A 17 -14.25 4.99 -72.90
CA ASN A 17 -15.27 4.67 -71.88
C ASN A 17 -15.07 3.29 -71.21
N HIS A 18 -14.27 2.39 -71.80
CA HIS A 18 -14.06 1.04 -71.28
C HIS A 18 -13.09 0.92 -70.10
N GLN A 19 -12.24 1.90 -69.78
CA GLN A 19 -11.30 1.74 -68.66
C GLN A 19 -11.98 1.84 -67.29
N SER A 20 -13.00 2.68 -67.14
CA SER A 20 -13.81 2.76 -65.91
C SER A 20 -14.74 1.53 -65.75
N LEU A 21 -15.23 1.00 -66.87
CA LEU A 21 -16.03 -0.23 -66.96
C LEU A 21 -15.24 -1.51 -66.70
N LEU A 22 -13.91 -1.48 -66.67
CA LEU A 22 -13.05 -2.63 -66.38
C LEU A 22 -12.48 -2.60 -64.96
N ASP A 23 -12.72 -1.52 -64.21
CA ASP A 23 -12.31 -1.35 -62.83
C ASP A 23 -13.47 -1.74 -61.90
N PRO A 24 -13.40 -2.91 -61.22
CA PRO A 24 -14.47 -3.36 -60.32
C PRO A 24 -14.74 -2.37 -59.18
N SER A 25 -13.77 -1.50 -58.84
CA SER A 25 -13.95 -0.49 -57.79
C SER A 25 -14.90 0.65 -58.22
N LYS A 26 -15.07 0.88 -59.52
CA LYS A 26 -15.94 1.94 -60.08
C LYS A 26 -17.33 1.44 -60.49
N HIS A 27 -17.54 0.13 -60.54
CA HIS A 27 -18.84 -0.47 -60.89
C HIS A 27 -19.94 -0.13 -59.87
N ILE A 28 -19.57 -0.05 -58.59
CA ILE A 28 -20.44 0.37 -57.50
C ILE A 28 -20.91 1.83 -57.72
N ASP A 29 -20.00 2.72 -58.13
CA ASP A 29 -20.32 4.12 -58.43
C ASP A 29 -21.23 4.27 -59.64
N LEU A 30 -20.97 3.50 -60.69
CA LEU A 30 -21.81 3.46 -61.90
C LEU A 30 -23.22 2.94 -61.58
N MET A 31 -23.34 1.87 -60.79
CA MET A 31 -24.63 1.30 -60.36
C MET A 31 -25.41 2.25 -59.44
N ASP A 32 -24.75 2.92 -58.50
CA ASP A 32 -25.42 3.86 -57.58
C ASP A 32 -25.92 5.11 -58.29
N ASN A 33 -25.18 5.61 -59.28
CA ASN A 33 -25.59 6.75 -60.08
C ASN A 33 -26.80 6.44 -60.98
N LEU A 34 -27.02 5.17 -61.35
CA LEU A 34 -28.19 4.73 -62.10
C LEU A 34 -29.45 4.59 -61.22
N GLY A 35 -29.30 4.37 -59.92
CA GLY A 35 -30.42 4.21 -58.98
C GLY A 35 -31.02 5.51 -58.42
N GLY A 36 -30.54 6.67 -58.87
CA GLY A 36 -31.13 7.98 -58.59
C GLY A 36 -30.90 8.53 -57.17
N ASP A 37 -31.54 9.67 -56.88
CA ASP A 37 -31.31 10.48 -55.66
C ASP A 37 -31.49 9.70 -54.35
N LYS A 38 -32.34 8.68 -54.35
CA LYS A 38 -32.63 7.84 -53.17
C LYS A 38 -31.41 6.97 -52.79
N ILE A 39 -30.72 6.37 -53.76
CA ILE A 39 -29.51 5.57 -53.51
C ILE A 39 -28.34 6.46 -53.11
N ILE A 40 -28.19 7.62 -53.76
CA ILE A 40 -27.14 8.60 -53.42
C ILE A 40 -27.30 9.10 -51.98
N LYS A 41 -28.54 9.34 -51.54
CA LYS A 41 -28.84 9.71 -50.14
C LYS A 41 -28.48 8.60 -49.16
N TYR A 42 -28.90 7.36 -49.41
CA TYR A 42 -28.55 6.22 -48.53
C TYR A 42 -27.05 5.98 -48.47
N ARG A 43 -26.33 6.14 -49.60
CA ARG A 43 -24.88 6.02 -49.65
C ARG A 43 -24.18 7.09 -48.82
N LYS A 44 -24.66 8.34 -48.89
CA LYS A 44 -24.12 9.43 -48.08
C LYS A 44 -24.37 9.20 -46.59
N GLU A 45 -25.59 8.81 -46.23
CA GLU A 45 -25.94 8.45 -44.85
C GLU A 45 -25.11 7.27 -44.33
N LEU A 46 -24.88 6.24 -45.15
CA LEU A 46 -24.02 5.10 -44.83
C LEU A 46 -22.58 5.55 -44.58
N PHE A 47 -22.03 6.40 -45.45
CA PHE A 47 -20.65 6.89 -45.33
C PHE A 47 -20.45 7.73 -44.06
N ASP A 48 -21.37 8.65 -43.77
CA ASP A 48 -21.30 9.51 -42.59
C ASP A 48 -21.39 8.70 -41.28
N ASN A 49 -22.29 7.71 -41.22
CA ASN A 49 -22.41 6.82 -40.07
C ASN A 49 -21.19 5.89 -39.94
N TYR A 50 -20.67 5.35 -41.05
CA TYR A 50 -19.46 4.52 -41.05
C TYR A 50 -18.23 5.30 -40.56
N ARG A 51 -18.08 6.56 -40.97
CA ARG A 51 -17.00 7.42 -40.46
C ARG A 51 -17.12 7.63 -38.96
N ARG A 52 -18.31 7.95 -38.46
CA ARG A 52 -18.57 8.12 -37.02
C ARG A 52 -18.28 6.83 -36.24
N TRP A 53 -18.75 5.69 -36.74
CA TRP A 53 -18.47 4.38 -36.16
C TRP A 53 -16.97 4.11 -36.11
N ARG A 54 -16.23 4.34 -37.20
CA ARG A 54 -14.78 4.13 -37.24
C ARG A 54 -14.02 5.00 -36.24
N GLU A 55 -14.40 6.28 -36.12
CA GLU A 55 -13.80 7.20 -35.15
C GLU A 55 -14.09 6.75 -33.70
N LYS A 56 -15.33 6.34 -33.40
CA LYS A 56 -15.74 5.87 -32.08
C LYS A 56 -15.13 4.51 -31.72
N ASN A 57 -15.07 3.59 -32.67
CA ASN A 57 -14.48 2.27 -32.50
C ASN A 57 -12.96 2.34 -32.30
N LYS A 58 -12.26 3.27 -32.97
CA LYS A 58 -10.84 3.54 -32.71
C LYS A 58 -10.61 4.02 -31.27
N LYS A 59 -11.45 4.93 -30.76
CA LYS A 59 -11.40 5.41 -29.37
C LYS A 59 -11.72 4.27 -28.38
N LEU A 60 -12.69 3.42 -28.71
CA LEU A 60 -13.06 2.25 -27.91
C LEU A 60 -11.90 1.26 -27.79
N PHE A 61 -11.23 0.95 -28.91
CA PHE A 61 -10.07 0.06 -28.93
C PHE A 61 -8.92 0.59 -28.07
N GLN A 62 -8.65 1.90 -28.10
CA GLN A 62 -7.65 2.54 -27.24
C GLN A 62 -7.99 2.36 -25.76
N LEU A 63 -9.22 2.71 -25.36
CA LEU A 63 -9.67 2.58 -23.97
C LEU A 63 -9.72 1.13 -23.48
N LEU A 64 -10.02 0.16 -24.36
CA LEU A 64 -9.99 -1.26 -24.03
C LEU A 64 -8.57 -1.76 -23.78
N LYS A 65 -7.59 -1.29 -24.55
CA LYS A 65 -6.18 -1.63 -24.34
C LYS A 65 -5.68 -1.08 -23.00
N ASP A 66 -6.01 0.17 -22.70
CA ASP A 66 -5.66 0.81 -21.42
C ASP A 66 -6.35 0.10 -20.24
N LYS A 67 -7.55 -0.47 -20.45
CA LYS A 67 -8.29 -1.19 -19.41
C LYS A 67 -7.54 -2.43 -18.89
N GLU A 68 -6.93 -3.23 -19.75
CA GLU A 68 -6.23 -4.45 -19.32
C GLU A 68 -5.00 -4.15 -18.45
N GLU A 69 -4.22 -3.14 -18.81
CA GLU A 69 -3.09 -2.67 -18.00
C GLU A 69 -3.57 -2.06 -16.67
N ASN A 70 -4.71 -1.36 -16.70
CA ASN A 70 -5.31 -0.78 -15.51
C ASN A 70 -5.88 -1.79 -14.53
N LEU A 71 -6.36 -2.98 -14.95
CA LEU A 71 -6.97 -3.95 -14.02
C LEU A 71 -6.01 -4.40 -12.91
N LYS A 72 -4.78 -4.79 -13.28
CA LYS A 72 -3.76 -5.20 -12.28
C LYS A 72 -3.37 -4.04 -11.37
N LYS A 73 -3.31 -2.84 -11.94
CA LYS A 73 -3.00 -1.62 -11.19
C LYS A 73 -4.10 -1.28 -10.19
N ILE A 74 -5.37 -1.41 -10.56
CA ILE A 74 -6.52 -1.20 -9.67
C ILE A 74 -6.45 -2.15 -8.49
N ASP A 75 -6.24 -3.45 -8.72
CA ASP A 75 -6.20 -4.44 -7.65
C ASP A 75 -5.06 -4.15 -6.67
N PHE A 76 -3.89 -3.77 -7.18
CA PHE A 76 -2.75 -3.37 -6.37
C PHE A 76 -3.03 -2.09 -5.55
N LEU A 77 -3.57 -1.05 -6.19
CA LEU A 77 -3.93 0.21 -5.52
C LEU A 77 -5.01 0.01 -4.44
N LYS A 78 -6.01 -0.83 -4.70
CA LYS A 78 -7.03 -1.20 -3.72
C LYS A 78 -6.44 -1.94 -2.52
N PHE A 79 -5.53 -2.88 -2.77
CA PHE A 79 -4.83 -3.58 -1.69
C PHE A 79 -4.04 -2.62 -0.80
N GLN A 80 -3.29 -1.68 -1.41
CA GLN A 80 -2.54 -0.67 -0.65
C GLN A 80 -3.48 0.26 0.14
N LEU A 81 -4.58 0.69 -0.46
CA LEU A 81 -5.58 1.53 0.20
C LEU A 81 -6.20 0.81 1.40
N GLU A 82 -6.60 -0.45 1.24
CA GLU A 82 -7.13 -1.27 2.33
C GLU A 82 -6.10 -1.50 3.45
N GLU A 83 -4.83 -1.73 3.10
CA GLU A 83 -3.76 -1.89 4.09
C GLU A 83 -3.62 -0.62 4.94
N ILE A 84 -3.58 0.56 4.31
CA ILE A 84 -3.50 1.84 5.02
C ILE A 84 -4.78 2.08 5.85
N ASP A 85 -5.96 1.86 5.29
CA ASP A 85 -7.24 2.11 5.98
C ASP A 85 -7.43 1.23 7.21
N LYS A 86 -7.07 -0.06 7.13
CA LYS A 86 -7.17 -1.02 8.25
C LYS A 86 -6.34 -0.58 9.46
N THR A 87 -5.26 0.17 9.24
CA THR A 87 -4.39 0.63 10.32
C THR A 87 -4.89 1.88 11.03
N SER A 88 -5.83 2.62 10.43
CA SER A 88 -6.46 3.78 11.07
C SER A 88 -5.42 4.73 11.70
N LEU A 89 -4.48 5.20 10.89
CA LEU A 89 -3.40 6.07 11.35
C LEU A 89 -3.94 7.42 11.83
N VAL A 90 -3.46 7.84 13.00
CA VAL A 90 -3.72 9.18 13.53
C VAL A 90 -2.43 10.01 13.46
N LYS A 91 -2.54 11.24 12.98
CA LYS A 91 -1.40 12.14 12.84
C LYS A 91 -0.79 12.46 14.21
N GLY A 92 0.51 12.22 14.36
CA GLY A 92 1.26 12.48 15.60
C GLY A 92 1.17 11.38 16.66
N GLU A 93 0.38 10.33 16.43
CA GLU A 93 0.22 9.21 17.36
C GLU A 93 1.55 8.48 17.62
N ASP A 94 2.41 8.39 16.60
CA ASP A 94 3.73 7.77 16.72
C ASP A 94 4.62 8.45 17.76
N LYS A 95 4.57 9.78 17.86
CA LYS A 95 5.37 10.52 18.83
C LYS A 95 4.90 10.30 20.25
N ASP A 96 3.59 10.33 20.47
CA ASP A 96 2.99 10.09 21.78
C ASP A 96 3.32 8.66 22.25
N LEU A 97 3.24 7.69 21.33
CA LEU A 97 3.60 6.30 21.60
C LEU A 97 5.09 6.09 21.84
N GLU A 98 5.98 6.78 21.12
CA GLU A 98 7.44 6.74 21.33
C GLU A 98 7.81 7.27 22.73
N GLU A 99 7.18 8.36 23.18
CA GLU A 99 7.38 8.89 24.54
C GLU A 99 6.89 7.90 25.60
N GLU A 100 5.74 7.28 25.38
CA GLU A 100 5.17 6.28 26.27
C GLU A 100 6.00 4.99 26.33
N GLU A 101 6.46 4.49 25.17
CA GLU A 101 7.36 3.34 25.05
C GLU A 101 8.65 3.57 25.84
N MET A 102 9.23 4.77 25.73
CA MET A 102 10.46 5.12 26.43
C MET A 102 10.27 5.03 27.96
N VAL A 103 9.17 5.56 28.48
CA VAL A 103 8.86 5.52 29.92
C VAL A 103 8.70 4.07 30.39
N LEU A 104 7.93 3.26 29.66
CA LEU A 104 7.67 1.86 29.99
C LEU A 104 8.94 1.00 29.91
N LYS A 105 9.78 1.17 28.87
CA LYS A 105 11.07 0.47 28.75
C LYS A 105 12.05 0.83 29.84
N ASN A 106 12.06 2.09 30.26
CA ASN A 106 12.89 2.51 31.38
C ASN A 106 12.44 1.83 32.68
N ALA A 107 11.12 1.76 32.94
CA ALA A 107 10.57 1.06 34.09
C ALA A 107 10.92 -0.45 34.06
N GLU A 108 10.72 -1.12 32.93
CA GLU A 108 11.10 -2.54 32.73
C GLU A 108 12.58 -2.78 33.02
N LYS A 109 13.45 -1.96 32.43
CA LYS A 109 14.90 -2.07 32.65
C LYS A 109 15.30 -1.87 34.11
N ILE A 110 14.66 -0.93 34.81
CA ILE A 110 14.92 -0.73 36.24
C ILE A 110 14.49 -1.97 37.02
N ILE A 111 13.28 -2.48 36.80
CA ILE A 111 12.76 -3.68 37.47
C ILE A 111 13.68 -4.88 37.24
N GLU A 112 14.04 -5.19 35.99
CA GLU A 112 14.95 -6.29 35.65
C GLU A 112 16.31 -6.16 36.35
N THR A 113 16.83 -4.92 36.43
CA THR A 113 18.11 -4.65 37.08
C THR A 113 18.00 -4.86 38.60
N MET A 114 16.92 -4.40 39.23
CA MET A 114 16.68 -4.58 40.66
C MET A 114 16.42 -6.05 41.02
N GLU A 115 15.70 -6.80 40.18
CA GLU A 115 15.53 -8.24 40.33
C GLU A 115 16.86 -8.98 40.28
N LYS A 116 17.67 -8.68 39.27
CA LYS A 116 19.01 -9.26 39.14
C LYS A 116 19.89 -8.92 40.34
N ALA A 117 19.81 -7.68 40.84
CA ALA A 117 20.55 -7.28 42.04
C ALA A 117 20.07 -8.06 43.27
N ASN A 118 18.76 -8.16 43.50
CA ASN A 118 18.19 -8.93 44.61
C ASN A 118 18.59 -10.41 44.55
N PHE A 119 18.57 -11.01 43.36
CA PHE A 119 19.00 -12.39 43.15
C PHE A 119 20.47 -12.60 43.55
N ILE A 120 21.38 -11.74 43.09
CA ILE A 120 22.82 -11.85 43.39
C ILE A 120 23.11 -11.57 44.87
N LEU A 121 22.46 -10.56 45.44
CA LEU A 121 22.76 -10.09 46.79
C LEU A 121 22.14 -10.98 47.86
N TYR A 122 20.91 -11.47 47.66
CA TYR A 122 20.10 -12.06 48.73
C TYR A 122 19.57 -13.47 48.46
N GLU A 123 19.02 -13.74 47.27
CA GLU A 123 18.36 -15.03 47.01
C GLU A 123 19.35 -16.15 46.70
N GLY A 124 20.32 -15.87 45.82
CA GLY A 124 21.22 -16.88 45.28
C GLY A 124 20.50 -17.95 44.44
N GLY A 125 21.25 -18.95 43.99
CA GLY A 125 20.75 -20.09 43.24
C GLY A 125 21.40 -21.39 43.69
N LEU A 126 20.92 -22.51 43.15
CA LEU A 126 21.42 -23.85 43.49
C LEU A 126 22.94 -24.02 43.29
N GLU A 127 23.51 -23.32 42.32
CA GLU A 127 24.94 -23.37 41.98
C GLU A 127 25.71 -22.12 42.38
N GLN A 128 25.04 -21.10 42.94
CA GLN A 128 25.65 -19.81 43.23
C GLN A 128 25.13 -19.25 44.56
N SER A 129 25.97 -19.27 45.59
CA SER A 129 25.67 -18.63 46.87
C SER A 129 25.42 -17.13 46.69
N SER A 130 24.46 -16.58 47.43
CA SER A 130 24.25 -15.14 47.47
C SER A 130 25.43 -14.44 48.16
N VAL A 131 25.61 -13.14 47.90
CA VAL A 131 26.61 -12.34 48.63
C VAL A 131 26.34 -12.38 50.13
N ARG A 132 25.06 -12.36 50.54
CA ARG A 132 24.65 -12.51 51.93
C ARG A 132 25.15 -13.82 52.55
N ASP A 133 24.95 -14.94 51.87
CA ASP A 133 25.37 -16.25 52.37
C ASP A 133 26.88 -16.33 52.51
N SER A 134 27.62 -15.82 51.51
CA SER A 134 29.08 -15.74 51.59
C SER A 134 29.58 -14.84 52.73
N LEU A 135 28.92 -13.71 53.00
CA LEU A 135 29.26 -12.85 54.14
C LEU A 135 29.02 -13.57 55.48
N ASN A 136 27.93 -14.34 55.57
CA ASN A 136 27.59 -15.13 56.76
C ASN A 136 28.57 -16.30 56.97
N GLU A 137 28.97 -16.99 55.91
CA GLU A 137 29.97 -18.06 55.93
C GLU A 137 31.32 -17.52 56.43
N ILE A 138 31.82 -16.44 55.82
CA ILE A 138 33.08 -15.80 56.24
C ILE A 138 32.98 -15.31 57.69
N SER A 139 31.85 -14.73 58.10
CA SER A 139 31.66 -14.30 59.50
C SER A 139 31.65 -15.47 60.48
N THR A 140 31.25 -16.66 60.04
CA THR A 140 31.28 -17.90 60.84
C THR A 140 32.71 -18.39 60.97
N ASP A 141 33.42 -18.53 59.85
CA ASP A 141 34.83 -18.95 59.80
C ASP A 141 35.74 -18.05 60.63
N LEU A 142 35.60 -16.72 60.49
CA LEU A 142 36.35 -15.76 61.31
C LEU A 142 36.04 -15.92 62.80
N GLY A 143 34.82 -16.32 63.15
CA GLY A 143 34.41 -16.57 64.54
C GLY A 143 35.10 -17.79 65.15
N GLU A 144 35.39 -18.82 64.36
CA GLU A 144 36.10 -20.02 64.82
C GLU A 144 37.56 -19.72 65.18
N ILE A 145 38.20 -18.83 64.42
CA ILE A 145 39.62 -18.47 64.63
C ILE A 145 39.83 -17.17 65.42
N ALA A 146 38.77 -16.41 65.72
CA ALA A 146 38.83 -15.19 66.53
C ALA A 146 39.54 -15.34 67.89
N PRO A 147 39.42 -16.47 68.62
CA PRO A 147 40.16 -16.67 69.88
C PRO A 147 41.69 -16.70 69.72
N LEU A 148 42.21 -16.93 68.51
CA LEU A 148 43.64 -17.06 68.23
C LEU A 148 44.34 -15.69 68.16
N ASP A 149 43.65 -14.64 67.70
CA ASP A 149 44.19 -13.28 67.60
C ASP A 149 43.05 -12.25 67.70
N ARG A 150 43.17 -11.32 68.66
CA ARG A 150 42.18 -10.25 68.89
C ARG A 150 41.97 -9.35 67.65
N ARG A 151 42.95 -9.27 66.74
CA ARG A 151 42.80 -8.55 65.46
C ARG A 151 41.76 -9.19 64.56
N ILE A 152 41.59 -10.52 64.62
CA ILE A 152 40.59 -11.26 63.84
C ILE A 152 39.18 -10.96 64.35
N GLU A 153 38.98 -10.92 65.68
CA GLU A 153 37.66 -10.54 66.23
C GLU A 153 37.24 -9.14 65.78
N LYS A 154 38.19 -8.19 65.71
CA LYS A 154 37.91 -6.85 65.16
C LYS A 154 37.52 -6.88 63.68
N ILE A 155 38.16 -7.73 62.87
CA ILE A 155 37.78 -7.90 61.45
C ILE A 155 36.36 -8.46 61.34
N ARG A 156 36.00 -9.44 62.18
CA ARG A 156 34.67 -10.04 62.23
C ARG A 156 33.59 -9.05 62.68
N GLU A 157 33.86 -8.24 63.71
CA GLU A 157 32.95 -7.17 64.15
C GLU A 157 32.69 -6.17 63.01
N ASN A 158 33.74 -5.72 62.33
CA ASN A 158 33.60 -4.84 61.16
C ASN A 158 32.79 -5.51 60.02
N LEU A 159 32.99 -6.80 59.76
CA LEU A 159 32.24 -7.54 58.73
C LEU A 159 30.75 -7.60 59.08
N LYS A 160 30.39 -7.77 60.35
CA LYS A 160 28.99 -7.73 60.82
C LYS A 160 28.37 -6.34 60.64
N GLU A 161 29.10 -5.28 60.96
CA GLU A 161 28.62 -3.91 60.72
C GLU A 161 28.32 -3.66 59.23
N VAL A 162 29.22 -4.10 58.34
CA VAL A 162 28.99 -4.06 56.89
C VAL A 162 27.78 -4.93 56.50
N GLY A 163 27.60 -6.09 57.14
CA GLY A 163 26.44 -6.96 56.93
C GLY A 163 25.10 -6.27 57.20
N TYR A 164 24.99 -5.46 58.27
CA TYR A 164 23.77 -4.69 58.54
C TYR A 164 23.51 -3.62 57.47
N GLN A 165 24.54 -2.86 57.09
CA GLN A 165 24.42 -1.87 56.01
C GLN A 165 24.04 -2.52 54.68
N PHE A 166 24.56 -3.71 54.43
CA PHE A 166 24.24 -4.51 53.25
C PHE A 166 22.77 -4.94 53.24
N GLU A 167 22.22 -5.43 54.37
CA GLU A 167 20.81 -5.80 54.47
C GLU A 167 19.89 -4.61 54.23
N ASP A 168 20.24 -3.41 54.73
CA ASP A 168 19.49 -2.18 54.48
C ASP A 168 19.43 -1.85 52.97
N ILE A 169 20.56 -1.95 52.26
CA ILE A 169 20.64 -1.71 50.81
C ILE A 169 19.78 -2.71 50.03
N VAL A 170 19.84 -4.00 50.39
CA VAL A 170 18.99 -5.02 49.74
C VAL A 170 17.52 -4.72 49.94
N ASN A 171 17.13 -4.34 51.17
CA ASN A 171 15.74 -3.98 51.47
C ASN A 171 15.29 -2.74 50.68
N GLU A 172 16.17 -1.76 50.48
CA GLU A 172 15.88 -0.58 49.65
C GLU A 172 15.69 -0.95 48.18
N ILE A 173 16.52 -1.86 47.63
CA ILE A 173 16.38 -2.39 46.27
C ILE A 173 15.02 -3.04 46.07
N VAL A 174 14.61 -3.92 46.99
CA VAL A 174 13.32 -4.63 46.91
C VAL A 174 12.16 -3.64 46.99
N LYS A 175 12.18 -2.71 47.95
CA LYS A 175 11.13 -1.69 48.10
C LYS A 175 11.01 -0.81 46.87
N TYR A 176 12.13 -0.31 46.36
CA TYR A 176 12.14 0.57 45.19
C TYR A 176 11.62 -0.15 43.94
N LYS A 177 11.95 -1.44 43.77
CA LYS A 177 11.38 -2.27 42.71
C LYS A 177 9.86 -2.36 42.81
N ASP A 178 9.34 -2.63 44.01
CA ASP A 178 7.89 -2.80 44.25
C ASP A 178 7.10 -1.49 44.12
N GLU A 179 7.75 -0.32 44.18
CA GLU A 179 7.14 0.98 43.93
C GLU A 179 6.93 1.29 42.44
N ILE A 180 7.64 0.60 41.54
CA ILE A 180 7.54 0.84 40.10
C ILE A 180 6.36 0.07 39.53
N ASP A 181 5.34 0.82 39.09
CA ASP A 181 4.22 0.26 38.34
C ASP A 181 4.61 0.09 36.87
N LEU A 182 4.74 -1.16 36.43
CA LEU A 182 4.97 -1.51 35.03
C LEU A 182 3.78 -2.33 34.51
N ASP A 183 3.06 -1.73 33.56
CA ASP A 183 2.09 -2.47 32.76
C ASP A 183 2.78 -3.11 31.54
N SER A 184 3.24 -4.36 31.71
CA SER A 184 3.89 -5.13 30.64
C SER A 184 2.95 -5.42 29.46
N GLN A 185 1.64 -5.46 29.68
CA GLN A 185 0.68 -5.65 28.58
C GLN A 185 0.64 -4.37 27.74
N LYS A 186 0.54 -3.21 28.39
CA LYS A 186 0.56 -1.92 27.71
C LYS A 186 1.86 -1.68 26.93
N LEU A 187 3.02 -2.04 27.47
CA LEU A 187 4.29 -1.97 26.74
C LEU A 187 4.23 -2.76 25.41
N LYS A 188 3.71 -4.00 25.45
CA LYS A 188 3.54 -4.82 24.24
C LYS A 188 2.55 -4.23 23.24
N GLU A 189 1.47 -3.62 23.74
CA GLU A 189 0.48 -2.94 22.88
C GLU A 189 1.10 -1.73 22.17
N VAL A 190 1.85 -0.90 22.90
CA VAL A 190 2.57 0.27 22.37
C VAL A 190 3.61 -0.16 21.34
N GLU A 191 4.46 -1.14 21.67
CA GLU A 191 5.46 -1.68 20.73
C GLU A 191 4.80 -2.29 19.48
N GLY A 192 3.69 -3.01 19.66
CA GLY A 192 2.91 -3.58 18.56
C GLY A 192 2.36 -2.50 17.62
N ARG A 193 1.81 -1.42 18.20
CA ARG A 193 1.28 -0.28 17.45
C ARG A 193 2.39 0.46 16.70
N LEU A 194 3.51 0.75 17.35
CA LEU A 194 4.68 1.39 16.74
C LEU A 194 5.26 0.55 15.60
N ASN A 195 5.38 -0.77 15.78
CA ASN A 195 5.85 -1.68 14.73
C ASN A 195 4.94 -1.66 13.50
N LEU A 196 3.62 -1.62 13.69
CA LEU A 196 2.66 -1.52 12.61
C LEU A 196 2.79 -0.18 11.86
N ILE A 197 2.94 0.94 12.59
CA ILE A 197 3.17 2.26 12.00
C ILE A 197 4.49 2.28 11.21
N ASN A 198 5.58 1.78 11.78
CA ASN A 198 6.90 1.73 11.14
C ASN A 198 6.90 0.82 9.91
N GLY A 199 6.14 -0.27 9.94
CA GLY A 199 5.90 -1.14 8.78
C GLY A 199 5.30 -0.37 7.61
N LEU A 200 4.27 0.46 7.85
CA LEU A 200 3.70 1.32 6.82
C LEU A 200 4.65 2.43 6.38
N LYS A 201 5.40 3.03 7.32
CA LYS A 201 6.38 4.06 6.97
C LYS A 201 7.40 3.54 5.95
N SER A 202 7.93 2.34 6.19
CA SER A 202 8.87 1.71 5.25
C SER A 202 8.30 1.44 3.85
N LYS A 203 6.98 1.28 3.72
CA LYS A 203 6.30 0.96 2.45
C LYS A 203 5.80 2.19 1.69
N TYR A 204 5.32 3.21 2.41
CA TYR A 204 4.47 4.26 1.84
C TYR A 204 4.95 5.70 2.10
N GLY A 205 5.90 5.92 3.01
CA GLY A 205 6.44 7.25 3.29
C GLY A 205 7.14 7.35 4.64
N ASN A 206 8.05 8.29 4.85
CA ASN A 206 8.82 8.37 6.08
C ASN A 206 8.01 8.87 7.29
N THR A 207 6.85 9.48 7.05
CA THR A 207 5.99 10.08 8.08
C THR A 207 4.53 9.65 7.92
N ILE A 208 3.73 9.72 8.99
CA ILE A 208 2.29 9.41 8.91
C ILE A 208 1.61 10.32 7.89
N GLU A 209 2.02 11.59 7.83
CA GLU A 209 1.53 12.57 6.86
C GLU A 209 1.79 12.14 5.43
N GLU A 210 3.01 11.70 5.11
CA GLU A 210 3.34 11.18 3.77
C GLU A 210 2.48 9.97 3.40
N ILE A 211 2.23 9.06 4.36
CA ILE A 211 1.36 7.89 4.13
C ILE A 211 -0.08 8.33 3.84
N LEU A 212 -0.62 9.30 4.59
CA LEU A 212 -1.97 9.81 4.39
C LEU A 212 -2.10 10.59 3.07
N GLU A 213 -1.07 11.34 2.67
CA GLU A 213 -1.01 11.96 1.35
C GLU A 213 -0.95 10.91 0.23
N TYR A 214 -0.17 9.85 0.41
CA TYR A 214 -0.09 8.75 -0.54
C TYR A 214 -1.45 8.03 -0.69
N ARG A 215 -2.12 7.76 0.43
CA ARG A 215 -3.49 7.24 0.48
C ARG A 215 -4.46 8.11 -0.33
N GLN A 216 -4.40 9.43 -0.16
CA GLN A 216 -5.25 10.37 -0.90
C GLN A 216 -4.97 10.34 -2.40
N LYS A 217 -3.70 10.23 -2.81
CA LYS A 217 -3.30 10.10 -4.21
C LYS A 217 -3.85 8.81 -4.83
N ILE A 218 -3.73 7.68 -4.12
CA ILE A 218 -4.30 6.38 -4.57
C ILE A 218 -5.81 6.50 -4.76
N TYR A 219 -6.51 7.11 -3.80
CA TYR A 219 -7.96 7.27 -3.86
C TYR A 219 -8.38 8.06 -5.11
N GLN A 220 -7.74 9.21 -5.37
CA GLN A 220 -8.01 10.02 -6.56
C GLN A 220 -7.72 9.26 -7.86
N GLU A 221 -6.64 8.49 -7.89
CA GLU A 221 -6.29 7.69 -9.06
C GLU A 221 -7.33 6.59 -9.33
N LEU A 222 -7.82 5.92 -8.30
CA LEU A 222 -8.90 4.93 -8.41
C LEU A 222 -10.20 5.56 -8.89
N GLU A 223 -10.58 6.75 -8.41
CA GLU A 223 -11.77 7.48 -8.89
C GLU A 223 -11.68 7.83 -10.38
N VAL A 224 -10.52 8.29 -10.85
CA VAL A 224 -10.30 8.61 -12.27
C VAL A 224 -10.45 7.37 -13.14
N ILE A 225 -9.94 6.23 -12.69
CA ILE A 225 -10.07 4.96 -13.42
C ILE A 225 -11.53 4.49 -13.44
N ASP A 226 -12.27 4.65 -12.34
CA ASP A 226 -13.68 4.26 -12.28
C ASP A 226 -14.56 5.12 -13.18
N CYS A 227 -14.38 6.45 -13.16
CA CYS A 227 -15.02 7.36 -14.11
C CYS A 227 -14.71 7.02 -15.58
N SER A 228 -13.55 6.40 -15.85
CA SER A 228 -13.16 5.99 -17.20
C SER A 228 -13.88 4.71 -17.65
N LYS A 229 -14.30 3.83 -16.71
CA LYS A 229 -15.13 2.65 -17.03
C LYS A 229 -16.53 3.07 -17.50
N ASP A 230 -17.16 4.03 -16.83
CA ASP A 230 -18.47 4.54 -17.23
C ASP A 230 -18.45 5.14 -18.63
N LYS A 231 -17.37 5.87 -18.97
CA LYS A 231 -17.16 6.41 -20.32
C LYS A 231 -16.98 5.30 -21.35
N LEU A 232 -16.30 4.21 -20.98
CA LEU A 232 -16.07 3.05 -21.84
C LEU A 232 -17.38 2.32 -22.14
N GLU A 233 -18.26 2.14 -21.14
CA GLU A 233 -19.58 1.53 -21.36
C GLU A 233 -20.46 2.36 -22.28
N LYS A 234 -20.56 3.68 -22.04
CA LYS A 234 -21.30 4.58 -22.94
C LYS A 234 -20.77 4.55 -24.37
N LEU A 235 -19.45 4.50 -24.54
CA LEU A 235 -18.84 4.43 -25.87
C LEU A 235 -19.12 3.09 -26.58
N LYS A 236 -19.22 1.98 -25.84
CA LYS A 236 -19.64 0.68 -26.39
C LYS A 236 -21.08 0.74 -26.90
N GLU A 237 -21.99 1.31 -26.10
CA GLU A 237 -23.39 1.47 -26.48
C GLU A 237 -23.51 2.33 -27.75
N GLU A 238 -22.77 3.44 -27.85
CA GLU A 238 -22.74 4.29 -29.04
C GLU A 238 -22.20 3.54 -30.28
N VAL A 239 -21.15 2.72 -30.12
CA VAL A 239 -20.59 1.93 -31.23
C VAL A 239 -21.58 0.86 -31.72
N ASN A 240 -22.23 0.13 -30.80
CA ASN A 240 -23.24 -0.87 -31.14
C ASN A 240 -24.44 -0.22 -31.85
N PHE A 241 -24.92 0.90 -31.34
CA PHE A 241 -26.02 1.65 -31.97
C PHE A 241 -25.67 2.11 -33.40
N LEU A 242 -24.45 2.60 -33.61
CA LEU A 242 -23.98 2.98 -34.95
C LEU A 242 -23.84 1.75 -35.87
N GLU A 243 -23.44 0.60 -35.36
CA GLU A 243 -23.36 -0.65 -36.11
C GLU A 243 -24.75 -1.12 -36.58
N ASP A 244 -25.76 -1.04 -35.71
CA ASP A 244 -27.15 -1.34 -36.06
C ASP A 244 -27.69 -0.39 -37.14
N ILE A 245 -27.38 0.91 -37.04
CA ILE A 245 -27.75 1.90 -38.07
C ILE A 245 -27.08 1.57 -39.39
N ILE A 246 -25.77 1.30 -39.39
CA ILE A 246 -25.01 0.97 -40.60
C ILE A 246 -25.56 -0.31 -41.24
N SER A 247 -25.87 -1.34 -40.45
CA SER A 247 -26.47 -2.60 -40.92
C SER A 247 -27.83 -2.35 -41.58
N THR A 248 -28.68 -1.54 -40.95
CA THR A 248 -30.01 -1.19 -41.46
C THR A 248 -29.93 -0.38 -42.77
N ILE A 249 -29.05 0.63 -42.83
CA ILE A 249 -28.85 1.44 -44.04
C ILE A 249 -28.24 0.58 -45.16
N SER A 250 -27.28 -0.28 -44.83
CA SER A 250 -26.66 -1.21 -45.78
C SER A 250 -27.68 -2.18 -46.37
N HIS A 251 -28.55 -2.75 -45.52
CA HIS A 251 -29.64 -3.62 -45.96
C HIS A 251 -30.63 -2.89 -46.88
N ASN A 252 -31.05 -1.67 -46.51
CA ASN A 252 -31.92 -0.84 -47.35
C ASN A 252 -31.24 -0.47 -48.67
N LEU A 253 -29.95 -0.15 -48.66
CA LEU A 253 -29.20 0.15 -49.88
C LEU A 253 -29.12 -1.08 -50.77
N ASN A 254 -28.91 -2.28 -50.22
CA ASN A 254 -28.87 -3.53 -50.99
C ASN A 254 -30.24 -3.94 -51.57
N ILE A 255 -31.35 -3.62 -50.89
CA ILE A 255 -32.71 -3.90 -51.41
C ILE A 255 -33.12 -2.91 -52.52
N ASN A 256 -32.69 -1.64 -52.42
CA ASN A 256 -33.10 -0.58 -53.34
C ASN A 256 -32.15 -0.41 -54.55
N ARG A 257 -31.07 -1.20 -54.62
CA ARG A 257 -30.01 -1.15 -55.65
C ARG A 257 -30.13 -2.32 -56.60
#